data_AF-A0A2C9LF57-F1
#
_entry.id   AF-A0A2C9LF57-F1
#
_cell.length_a   1.000
_cell.length_b   1.000
_cell.length_c   1.000
_cell.angle_alpha   90.00
_cell.angle_beta   90.00
_cell.angle_gamma   90.00
#
_symmetry.space_group_name_H-M   'P 1'
#
loop_
_entity.id
_entity.type
_entity.pdbx_description
1 polymer ?
#
loop_
_entity_poly.entity_id
_entity_poly.type
_entity_poly.pdbx_seq_one_letter_code
_entity_poly.pdbx_strand_id
1 'polypeptide(L)'
;MYGHIHCVIKDLVTTQFGQEAWEVILNDAGLQEREHLMLFYHYDDSMTFKLVNSASKCLNLPVETVLEVFGDYFLVHCLKYGYDDMLRTLGSDITSFIQNLDSLHSLLALTYDKIVAPSFRCETQKDDSLTLHYYSARQGLHPLVKALPVSVIKCLFEERCMESDLVAGALF
;
A
#
# COMPACT_ATOMS: atom_id res chain seq x y z
N MET A 1 -6.87 11.10 -0.82
CA MET A 1 -5.91 10.22 -1.52
C MET A 1 -6.36 10.01 -2.97
N TYR A 2 -5.43 9.77 -3.90
CA TYR A 2 -5.79 9.48 -5.29
C TYR A 2 -6.53 8.15 -5.45
N GLY A 3 -7.40 8.10 -6.47
CA GLY A 3 -8.18 6.92 -6.85
C GLY A 3 -7.33 5.66 -7.05
N HIS A 4 -6.09 5.81 -7.49
CA HIS A 4 -5.14 4.69 -7.59
C HIS A 4 -5.10 3.85 -6.31
N ILE A 5 -5.01 4.48 -5.12
CA ILE A 5 -5.01 3.76 -3.83
C ILE A 5 -6.29 2.94 -3.64
N HIS A 6 -7.45 3.51 -3.98
CA HIS A 6 -8.73 2.84 -3.86
C HIS A 6 -8.87 1.68 -4.86
N CYS A 7 -8.31 1.81 -6.06
CA CYS A 7 -8.28 0.74 -7.04
C CYS A 7 -7.42 -0.43 -6.56
N VAL A 8 -6.27 -0.17 -5.91
CA VAL A 8 -5.47 -1.25 -5.30
C VAL A 8 -6.24 -1.94 -4.17
N ILE A 9 -6.96 -1.19 -3.32
CA ILE A 9 -7.79 -1.78 -2.26
C ILE A 9 -8.88 -2.69 -2.88
N LYS A 10 -9.56 -2.22 -3.92
CA LYS A 10 -10.56 -3.03 -4.65
C LYS A 10 -9.93 -4.29 -5.23
N ASP A 11 -8.79 -4.16 -5.92
CA ASP A 11 -8.08 -5.29 -6.53
C ASP A 11 -7.67 -6.33 -5.47
N LEU A 12 -7.12 -5.88 -4.34
CA LEU A 12 -6.80 -6.73 -3.19
C LEU A 12 -8.04 -7.50 -2.71
N VAL A 13 -9.12 -6.79 -2.39
CA VAL A 13 -10.32 -7.40 -1.80
C VAL A 13 -10.94 -8.38 -2.78
N THR A 14 -11.09 -7.99 -4.04
CA THR A 14 -11.72 -8.85 -5.06
C THR A 14 -10.86 -10.07 -5.40
N THR A 15 -9.53 -9.92 -5.41
CA THR A 15 -8.60 -11.03 -5.67
C THR A 15 -8.61 -12.04 -4.52
N GLN A 16 -8.61 -11.57 -3.27
CA GLN A 16 -8.44 -12.44 -2.10
C GLN A 16 -9.76 -12.94 -1.49
N PHE A 17 -10.80 -12.12 -1.52
CA PHE A 17 -12.07 -12.37 -0.82
C PHE A 17 -13.29 -12.35 -1.76
N GLY A 18 -13.07 -12.10 -3.04
CA GLY A 18 -14.10 -12.10 -4.07
C GLY A 18 -14.90 -10.81 -4.16
N GLN A 19 -15.72 -10.74 -5.22
CA GLN A 19 -16.54 -9.57 -5.54
C GLN A 19 -17.63 -9.29 -4.49
N GLU A 20 -18.20 -10.33 -3.89
CA GLU A 20 -19.23 -10.20 -2.84
C GLU A 20 -18.70 -9.46 -1.61
N ALA A 21 -17.48 -9.78 -1.16
CA ALA A 21 -16.85 -9.08 -0.04
C ALA A 21 -16.63 -7.60 -0.35
N TRP A 22 -16.23 -7.27 -1.58
CA TRP A 22 -16.07 -5.88 -2.01
C TRP A 22 -17.38 -5.09 -1.97
N GLU A 23 -18.49 -5.69 -2.39
CA GLU A 23 -19.82 -5.08 -2.35
C GLU A 23 -20.28 -4.81 -0.91
N VAL A 24 -20.07 -5.76 0.01
CA VAL A 24 -20.34 -5.59 1.44
C VAL A 24 -19.53 -4.42 2.01
N ILE A 25 -18.24 -4.34 1.67
CA ILE A 25 -17.35 -3.26 2.12
C ILE A 25 -17.79 -1.90 1.59
N LEU A 26 -18.15 -1.79 0.31
CA LEU A 26 -18.65 -0.55 -0.27
C LEU A 26 -19.94 -0.09 0.40
N ASN A 27 -20.84 -1.02 0.70
CA ASN A 27 -22.12 -0.71 1.31
C ASN A 27 -21.95 -0.20 2.76
N ASP A 28 -21.15 -0.88 3.59
CA ASP A 28 -20.83 -0.44 4.96
C ASP A 28 -20.07 0.90 4.97
N ALA A 29 -19.20 1.14 3.99
CA ALA A 29 -18.46 2.39 3.87
C ALA A 29 -19.35 3.58 3.44
N GLY A 30 -20.60 3.32 3.04
CA GLY A 30 -21.50 4.35 2.51
C GLY A 30 -21.12 4.79 1.08
N LEU A 31 -20.52 3.91 0.29
CA LEU A 31 -19.90 4.21 -1.01
C LEU A 31 -20.55 3.43 -2.18
N GLN A 32 -21.74 2.84 -1.98
CA GLN A 32 -22.47 2.07 -3.00
C GLN A 32 -22.58 2.75 -4.37
N GLU A 33 -22.77 4.07 -4.43
CA GLU A 33 -22.88 4.81 -5.70
C GLU A 33 -21.52 4.99 -6.42
N ARG A 34 -20.42 4.56 -5.82
CA ARG A 34 -19.04 4.78 -6.29
C ARG A 34 -18.33 3.49 -6.66
N GLU A 35 -19.02 2.61 -7.39
CA GLU A 35 -18.43 1.38 -7.91
C GLU A 35 -17.26 1.62 -8.88
N HIS A 36 -17.32 2.75 -9.61
CA HIS A 36 -16.34 3.16 -10.61
C HIS A 36 -15.37 4.20 -10.02
N LEU A 37 -14.24 3.70 -9.51
CA LEU A 37 -13.17 4.53 -8.95
C LEU A 37 -12.28 5.08 -10.08
N MET A 38 -12.26 6.41 -10.21
CA MET A 38 -11.40 7.10 -11.19
C MET A 38 -9.95 7.21 -10.67
N LEU A 39 -9.00 6.55 -11.35
CA LEU A 39 -7.58 6.45 -10.96
C LEU A 39 -6.93 7.80 -10.60
N PHE A 40 -7.07 8.79 -11.48
CA PHE A 40 -6.45 10.11 -11.34
C PHE A 40 -7.30 11.13 -10.57
N TYR A 41 -8.44 10.70 -10.00
CA TYR A 41 -9.25 11.60 -9.19
C TYR A 41 -8.74 11.65 -7.75
N HIS A 42 -8.65 12.85 -7.17
CA HIS A 42 -8.27 13.04 -5.78
C HIS A 42 -9.52 13.01 -4.87
N TYR A 43 -9.64 11.97 -4.06
CA TYR A 43 -10.71 11.81 -3.06
C TYR A 43 -10.28 12.34 -1.69
N ASP A 44 -11.24 12.61 -0.82
CA ASP A 44 -10.97 12.90 0.59
C ASP A 44 -10.33 11.69 1.28
N ASP A 45 -9.36 11.91 2.18
CA ASP A 45 -8.67 10.84 2.88
C ASP A 45 -9.63 9.98 3.73
N SER A 46 -10.72 10.56 4.22
CA SER A 46 -11.76 9.82 4.96
C SER A 46 -12.37 8.68 4.14
N MET A 47 -12.38 8.77 2.81
CA MET A 47 -12.87 7.69 1.95
C MET A 47 -11.97 6.45 2.06
N THR A 48 -10.65 6.62 2.04
CA THR A 48 -9.70 5.52 2.23
C THR A 48 -9.87 4.90 3.61
N PHE A 49 -9.96 5.71 4.67
CA PHE A 49 -10.14 5.21 6.02
C PHE A 49 -11.48 4.49 6.22
N LYS A 50 -12.57 4.96 5.60
CA LYS A 50 -13.86 4.25 5.61
C LYS A 50 -13.74 2.87 4.98
N LEU A 51 -13.12 2.76 3.80
CA LEU A 51 -12.92 1.48 3.12
C LEU A 51 -12.10 0.50 3.97
N VAL A 52 -11.00 0.96 4.57
CA VAL A 52 -10.16 0.13 5.44
C VAL A 52 -10.94 -0.33 6.69
N ASN A 53 -11.69 0.56 7.33
CA ASN A 53 -12.52 0.20 8.50
C ASN A 53 -13.64 -0.77 8.13
N SER A 54 -14.28 -0.59 6.97
CA SER A 54 -15.31 -1.50 6.47
C SER A 54 -14.73 -2.87 6.11
N ALA A 55 -13.53 -2.92 5.52
CA ALA A 55 -12.79 -4.15 5.28
C ALA A 55 -12.44 -4.87 6.59
N SER A 56 -11.97 -4.13 7.61
CA SER A 56 -11.70 -4.67 8.94
C SER A 56 -12.93 -5.36 9.54
N LYS A 57 -14.11 -4.72 9.49
CA LYS A 57 -15.37 -5.34 9.94
C LYS A 57 -15.76 -6.56 9.10
N CYS A 58 -15.73 -6.43 7.78
CA CYS A 58 -16.18 -7.46 6.84
C CYS A 58 -15.33 -8.73 6.96
N LEU A 59 -14.01 -8.57 7.15
CA LEU A 59 -13.05 -9.66 7.24
C LEU A 59 -12.82 -10.13 8.68
N ASN A 60 -13.40 -9.44 9.67
CA ASN A 60 -13.17 -9.66 11.09
C ASN A 60 -11.68 -9.64 11.47
N LEU A 61 -10.96 -8.64 10.96
CA LEU A 61 -9.53 -8.43 11.20
C LEU A 61 -9.30 -7.06 11.85
N PRO A 62 -8.26 -6.89 12.69
CA PRO A 62 -7.83 -5.57 13.13
C PRO A 62 -7.52 -4.64 11.95
N VAL A 63 -7.77 -3.34 12.11
CA VAL A 63 -7.48 -2.32 11.08
C VAL A 63 -6.01 -2.32 10.70
N GLU A 64 -5.14 -2.50 11.70
CA GLU A 64 -3.69 -2.59 11.53
C GLU A 64 -3.31 -3.76 10.63
N THR A 65 -3.92 -4.93 10.84
CA THR A 65 -3.70 -6.11 10.00
C THR A 65 -4.19 -5.89 8.57
N VAL A 66 -5.35 -5.25 8.37
CA VAL A 66 -5.83 -4.89 7.03
C VAL A 66 -4.86 -3.96 6.32
N LEU A 67 -4.31 -2.97 7.04
CA LEU A 67 -3.32 -2.04 6.50
C LEU A 67 -1.98 -2.72 6.19
N GLU A 68 -1.51 -3.65 7.02
CA GLU A 68 -0.31 -4.45 6.76
C GLU A 68 -0.48 -5.32 5.50
N VAL A 69 -1.59 -6.05 5.38
CA VAL A 69 -1.92 -6.84 4.18
C VAL A 69 -1.99 -5.94 2.94
N PHE A 70 -2.58 -4.76 3.09
CA PHE A 70 -2.63 -3.78 2.00
C PHE A 70 -1.24 -3.29 1.59
N GLY A 71 -0.35 -3.00 2.56
CA GLY A 71 1.02 -2.59 2.27
C GLY A 71 1.81 -3.66 1.53
N ASP A 72 1.69 -4.92 1.95
CA ASP A 72 2.34 -6.04 1.27
C ASP A 72 1.82 -6.21 -0.17
N TYR A 73 0.49 -6.16 -0.36
CA TYR A 73 -0.14 -6.29 -1.67
C TYR A 73 0.13 -5.09 -2.59
N PHE A 74 0.29 -3.89 -2.04
CA PHE A 74 0.49 -2.67 -2.82
C PHE A 74 1.70 -2.80 -3.75
N LEU A 75 2.83 -3.33 -3.25
CA LEU A 75 3.99 -3.56 -4.09
C LEU A 75 3.71 -4.60 -5.18
N VAL A 76 3.09 -5.73 -4.82
CA VAL A 76 2.73 -6.79 -5.78
C VAL A 76 1.86 -6.24 -6.91
N HIS A 77 0.87 -5.42 -6.56
CA HIS A 77 0.04 -4.72 -7.53
C HIS A 77 0.89 -3.80 -8.42
N CYS A 78 1.77 -2.98 -7.85
CA CYS A 78 2.67 -2.14 -8.64
C CYS A 78 3.50 -2.97 -9.65
N LEU A 79 4.07 -4.11 -9.24
CA LEU A 79 4.84 -4.97 -10.14
C LEU A 79 3.95 -5.55 -11.26
N LYS A 80 2.77 -6.06 -10.92
CA LYS A 80 1.79 -6.62 -11.86
C LYS A 80 1.35 -5.62 -12.93
N TYR A 81 1.21 -4.35 -12.57
CA TYR A 81 0.73 -3.30 -13.48
C TYR A 81 1.86 -2.49 -14.14
N GLY A 82 3.09 -3.03 -14.18
CA GLY A 82 4.18 -2.53 -15.02
C GLY A 82 5.05 -1.46 -14.37
N TYR A 83 5.01 -1.31 -13.05
CA TYR A 83 5.92 -0.41 -12.33
C TYR A 83 7.25 -1.07 -11.94
N ASP A 84 7.50 -2.32 -12.35
CA ASP A 84 8.71 -3.08 -11.99
C ASP A 84 10.00 -2.34 -12.38
N ASP A 85 10.16 -1.97 -13.65
CA ASP A 85 11.34 -1.26 -14.15
C ASP A 85 11.60 0.03 -13.34
N MET A 86 10.55 0.81 -13.08
CA MET A 86 10.62 2.03 -12.29
C MET A 86 11.07 1.75 -10.86
N LEU A 87 10.45 0.78 -10.18
CA LEU A 87 10.75 0.43 -8.79
C LEU A 87 12.18 -0.11 -8.64
N ARG A 88 12.68 -0.88 -9.61
CA ARG A 88 14.06 -1.37 -9.63
C ARG A 88 15.11 -0.26 -9.79
N THR A 89 14.74 0.90 -10.34
CA THR A 89 15.66 2.06 -10.42
C THR A 89 15.91 2.73 -9.07
N LEU A 90 15.09 2.45 -8.05
CA LEU A 90 15.20 3.11 -6.74
C LEU A 90 16.39 2.63 -5.92
N GLY A 91 16.97 1.48 -6.24
CA GLY A 91 18.17 0.99 -5.58
C GLY A 91 18.38 -0.52 -5.72
N SER A 92 19.63 -0.95 -5.54
CA SER A 92 20.03 -2.36 -5.52
C SER A 92 19.89 -3.02 -4.14
N ASP A 93 19.52 -2.26 -3.13
CA ASP A 93 19.34 -2.71 -1.74
C ASP A 93 18.23 -1.90 -1.07
N ILE A 94 17.76 -2.38 0.09
CA ILE A 94 16.63 -1.78 0.82
C ILE A 94 16.92 -0.37 1.33
N THR A 95 18.16 -0.06 1.70
CA THR A 95 18.55 1.26 2.19
C THR A 95 18.46 2.27 1.06
N SER A 96 19.07 1.95 -0.08
CA SER A 96 19.04 2.76 -1.31
C SER A 96 17.60 2.95 -1.79
N PHE A 97 16.79 1.88 -1.81
CA PHE A 97 15.39 1.94 -2.20
C PHE A 97 14.60 2.95 -1.35
N ILE A 98 14.68 2.84 -0.02
CA ILE A 98 13.96 3.72 0.90
C ILE A 98 14.42 5.17 0.74
N GLN A 99 15.73 5.41 0.61
CA GLN A 99 16.29 6.75 0.44
C GLN A 99 15.83 7.44 -0.85
N ASN A 100 15.47 6.69 -1.89
CA ASN A 100 14.99 7.22 -3.16
C ASN A 100 13.45 7.35 -3.26
N LEU A 101 12.67 6.92 -2.25
CA LEU A 101 11.20 7.06 -2.26
C LEU A 101 10.73 8.52 -2.32
N ASP A 102 11.42 9.44 -1.66
CA ASP A 102 11.09 10.87 -1.71
C ASP A 102 11.27 11.43 -3.13
N SER A 103 12.32 10.99 -3.82
CA SER A 103 12.62 11.34 -5.21
C SER A 103 11.53 10.81 -6.15
N LEU A 104 11.11 9.56 -5.96
CA LEU A 104 9.97 8.98 -6.69
C LEU A 104 8.70 9.81 -6.49
N HIS A 105 8.34 10.13 -5.25
CA HIS A 105 7.15 10.91 -4.97
C HIS A 105 7.22 12.33 -5.55
N SER A 106 8.42 12.93 -5.57
CA SER A 106 8.65 14.22 -6.21
C SER A 106 8.42 14.15 -7.73
N LEU A 107 8.84 13.06 -8.37
CA LEU A 107 8.55 12.80 -9.78
C LEU A 107 7.04 12.60 -10.02
N LEU A 108 6.36 11.83 -9.17
CA LEU A 108 4.92 11.63 -9.26
C LEU A 108 4.14 12.93 -9.09
N ALA A 109 4.63 13.89 -8.29
CA ALA A 109 4.01 15.19 -8.12
C ALA A 109 3.94 16.04 -9.40
N LEU A 110 4.71 15.70 -10.45
CA LEU A 110 4.59 16.35 -11.77
C LEU A 110 3.29 15.99 -12.49
N THR A 111 2.72 14.81 -12.19
CA THR A 111 1.48 14.30 -12.80
C THR A 111 0.30 14.35 -11.83
N TYR A 112 0.57 14.09 -10.55
CA TYR A 112 -0.41 14.05 -9.47
C TYR A 112 -0.36 15.38 -8.69
N ASP A 113 -0.99 16.41 -9.24
CA ASP A 113 -1.01 17.81 -8.76
C ASP A 113 -1.40 18.01 -7.28
N LYS A 114 -2.21 17.11 -6.73
CA LYS A 114 -2.70 17.12 -5.34
C LYS A 114 -2.05 16.05 -4.48
N ILE A 115 -0.92 15.48 -4.90
CA ILE A 115 -0.26 14.44 -4.11
C ILE A 115 0.22 15.02 -2.79
N VAL A 116 -0.19 14.39 -1.70
CA VAL A 116 0.38 14.62 -0.37
C VAL A 116 1.18 13.37 -0.07
N ALA A 117 2.46 13.39 -0.45
CA ALA A 117 3.36 12.26 -0.30
C ALA A 117 3.90 12.16 1.14
N PRO A 118 4.11 10.95 1.66
CA PRO A 118 4.95 10.77 2.84
C PRO A 118 6.43 11.00 2.52
N SER A 119 7.24 11.15 3.55
CA SER A 119 8.70 11.23 3.46
C SER A 119 9.34 10.13 4.29
N PHE A 120 10.44 9.55 3.77
CA PHE A 120 11.14 8.43 4.38
C PHE A 120 12.63 8.71 4.57
N ARG A 121 13.18 8.34 5.73
CA ARG A 121 14.64 8.28 5.94
C ARG A 121 15.02 6.92 6.48
N CYS A 122 16.17 6.42 6.06
CA CYS A 122 16.72 5.16 6.55
C CYS A 122 18.08 5.42 7.19
N GLU A 123 18.27 4.92 8.41
CA GLU A 123 19.53 4.98 9.15
C GLU A 123 20.00 3.57 9.49
N THR A 124 21.24 3.26 9.10
CA THR A 124 21.90 2.02 9.51
C THR A 124 22.49 2.18 10.91
N GLN A 125 22.13 1.25 11.79
CA GLN A 125 22.61 1.19 13.16
C GLN A 125 23.94 0.42 13.25
N LYS A 126 24.60 0.47 14.41
CA LYS A 126 25.90 -0.19 14.64
C LYS A 126 25.82 -1.72 14.60
N ASP A 127 24.65 -2.29 14.78
CA ASP A 127 24.37 -3.73 14.76
C ASP A 127 23.83 -4.21 13.39
N ASP A 128 24.04 -3.41 12.35
CA ASP A 128 23.53 -3.61 10.99
C ASP A 128 21.99 -3.63 10.86
N SER A 129 21.26 -3.28 11.94
CA SER A 129 19.81 -3.06 11.84
C SER A 129 19.51 -1.73 11.15
N LEU A 130 18.29 -1.60 10.60
CA LEU A 130 17.83 -0.39 9.93
C LEU A 130 16.72 0.29 10.76
N THR A 131 16.84 1.59 10.94
CA THR A 131 15.78 2.43 11.48
C THR A 131 15.10 3.19 10.34
N LEU A 132 13.81 2.91 10.13
CA LEU A 132 12.97 3.62 9.19
C LEU A 132 12.25 4.77 9.88
N HIS A 133 12.55 5.99 9.46
CA HIS A 133 11.81 7.18 9.87
C HIS A 133 10.72 7.48 8.84
N TYR A 134 9.47 7.53 9.29
CA TYR A 134 8.29 7.78 8.46
C TYR A 134 7.61 9.09 8.88
N TYR A 135 7.47 10.00 7.93
CA TYR A 135 6.81 11.29 8.12
C TYR A 135 5.61 11.42 7.18
N SER A 136 4.47 11.81 7.72
CA SER A 136 3.23 11.90 6.94
C SER A 136 2.28 12.91 7.57
N ALA A 137 1.55 13.63 6.71
CA ALA A 137 0.41 14.45 7.13
C ALA A 137 -0.80 13.58 7.55
N ARG A 138 -0.83 12.31 7.13
CA ARG A 138 -1.87 11.34 7.46
C ARG A 138 -1.46 10.48 8.65
N GLN A 139 -2.34 10.41 9.64
CA GLN A 139 -2.17 9.56 10.81
C GLN A 139 -2.74 8.16 10.55
N GLY A 140 -2.28 7.16 11.31
CA GLY A 140 -2.82 5.80 11.27
C GLY A 140 -2.32 4.90 10.12
N LEU A 141 -1.54 5.40 9.17
CA LEU A 141 -1.03 4.62 8.03
C LEU A 141 0.30 3.90 8.29
N HIS A 142 0.84 3.96 9.51
CA HIS A 142 2.11 3.30 9.85
C HIS A 142 2.10 1.76 9.68
N PRO A 143 1.00 1.00 9.88
CA PRO A 143 1.02 -0.44 9.65
C PRO A 143 1.21 -0.81 8.18
N LEU A 144 0.63 -0.02 7.25
CA LEU A 144 0.88 -0.14 5.82
C LEU A 144 2.37 0.05 5.51
N VAL A 145 2.97 1.10 6.07
CA VAL A 145 4.39 1.41 5.85
C VAL A 145 5.30 0.32 6.40
N LYS A 146 4.94 -0.28 7.54
CA LYS A 146 5.71 -1.36 8.17
C LYS A 146 5.83 -2.60 7.26
N ALA A 147 4.80 -2.90 6.47
CA ALA A 147 4.78 -4.03 5.54
C ALA A 147 5.67 -3.81 4.30
N LEU A 148 5.74 -2.56 3.80
CA LEU A 148 6.43 -2.24 2.54
C LEU A 148 7.90 -2.71 2.46
N PRO A 149 8.79 -2.45 3.44
CA PRO A 149 10.18 -2.91 3.36
C PRO A 149 10.32 -4.43 3.22
N VAL A 150 9.45 -5.18 3.90
CA VAL A 150 9.44 -6.65 3.85
C VAL A 150 9.02 -7.11 2.46
N SER A 151 7.96 -6.53 1.90
CA SER A 151 7.50 -6.83 0.53
C SER A 151 8.56 -6.48 -0.52
N VAL A 152 9.25 -5.34 -0.36
CA VAL A 152 10.33 -4.89 -1.25
C VAL A 152 11.48 -5.90 -1.26
N ILE A 153 11.95 -6.31 -0.09
CA ILE A 153 13.04 -7.30 0.01
C ILE A 153 12.64 -8.59 -0.70
N LYS A 154 11.45 -9.12 -0.39
CA LYS A 154 10.96 -10.38 -0.97
C LYS A 154 10.83 -10.31 -2.50
N CYS A 155 10.16 -9.29 -3.01
CA CYS A 155 9.75 -9.26 -4.42
C CYS A 155 10.78 -8.60 -5.35
N LEU A 156 11.64 -7.70 -4.87
CA LEU A 156 12.64 -7.03 -5.70
C LEU A 156 14.07 -7.58 -5.53
N PHE A 157 14.45 -8.02 -4.32
CA PHE A 157 15.83 -8.41 -4.03
C PHE A 157 16.04 -9.92 -3.83
N GLU A 158 15.03 -10.65 -3.36
CA GLU A 158 15.09 -12.10 -3.17
C GLU A 158 14.37 -12.92 -4.25
N GLU A 159 13.70 -12.26 -5.20
CA GLU A 159 12.89 -12.87 -6.28
C GLU A 159 11.85 -13.90 -5.77
N ARG A 160 11.35 -13.74 -4.54
CA ARG A 160 10.29 -14.60 -3.97
C ARG A 160 9.01 -13.79 -3.81
N CYS A 161 8.11 -13.93 -4.77
CA CYS A 161 6.79 -13.32 -4.72
C CYS A 161 5.75 -14.37 -5.13
N MET A 162 5.08 -15.02 -4.18
CA MET A 162 3.92 -15.88 -4.46
C MET A 162 2.66 -15.24 -3.86
N GLU A 163 1.62 -15.05 -4.68
CA GLU A 163 0.32 -14.49 -4.25
C GLU A 163 -0.32 -15.29 -3.10
N SER A 164 0.03 -16.57 -2.94
CA SER A 164 -0.44 -17.47 -1.90
C SER A 164 0.09 -17.20 -0.49
N ASP A 165 1.24 -16.53 -0.36
CA ASP A 165 1.90 -16.35 0.95
C ASP A 165 1.38 -15.14 1.73
N LEU A 166 0.67 -14.22 1.05
CA LEU A 166 0.13 -12.98 1.61
C LEU A 166 -0.99 -13.21 2.63
N VAL A 167 -1.74 -14.32 2.49
CA VAL A 167 -2.85 -14.68 3.39
C VAL A 167 -2.37 -15.51 4.57
N ALA A 168 -1.36 -16.36 4.37
CA ALA A 168 -0.83 -17.21 5.43
C ALA A 168 -0.14 -16.37 6.53
N GLY A 169 0.56 -15.29 6.19
CA GLY A 169 1.27 -14.48 7.20
C GLY A 169 0.37 -13.66 8.14
N ALA A 170 -0.88 -13.38 7.75
CA ALA A 170 -1.78 -12.47 8.48
C ALA A 170 -2.90 -13.18 9.27
N LEU A 171 -3.05 -14.50 9.09
CA LEU A 171 -4.07 -15.33 9.73
C LEU A 171 -3.51 -16.29 10.80
N PHE A 172 -2.21 -16.23 11.12
CA PHE A 172 -1.55 -17.04 12.15
C PHE A 172 -0.90 -16.19 13.24
#